data_AF-A0A3C0XLV5-F1
#
_entry.id   AF-A0A3C0XLV5-F1
#
_cell.length_a   1.000
_cell.length_b   1.000
_cell.length_c   1.000
_cell.angle_alpha   90.00
_cell.angle_beta   90.00
_cell.angle_gamma   90.00
#
_symmetry.space_group_name_H-M   'P 1'
#
loop_
_entity.id
_entity.type
_entity.pdbx_description
1 polymer ?
#
loop_
_entity_poly.entity_id
_entity_poly.type
_entity_poly.pdbx_seq_one_letter_code
_entity_poly.pdbx_strand_id
1 'polypeptide(L)'
;MARISYVDPVTLTDPELISDLERARRYGTPRPETQSIRSHVPAVAKAFSRAWDAIFREGIVEHELKELCRVYVSKTIECDY
;
A
#
# COMPACT_ATOMS: atom_id res chain seq x y z
N MET A 1 -1.92 -6.51 -15.56
CA MET A 1 -3.14 -6.96 -14.85
C MET A 1 -2.74 -8.00 -13.81
N ALA A 2 -3.28 -7.93 -12.59
CA ALA A 2 -2.91 -8.83 -11.50
C ALA A 2 -3.29 -10.28 -11.80
N ARG A 3 -2.43 -11.23 -11.43
CA ARG A 3 -2.68 -12.70 -11.53
C ARG A 3 -3.33 -13.29 -10.29
N ILE A 4 -3.53 -12.47 -9.26
CA ILE A 4 -4.15 -12.84 -7.97
C ILE A 4 -5.45 -12.06 -7.86
N SER A 5 -6.49 -12.69 -7.32
CA SER A 5 -7.79 -12.03 -7.10
C SER A 5 -7.68 -10.89 -6.08
N TYR A 6 -8.68 -10.02 -6.08
CA TYR A 6 -8.84 -8.99 -5.05
C TYR A 6 -9.66 -9.56 -3.88
N VAL A 7 -9.23 -9.30 -2.65
CA VAL A 7 -10.06 -9.55 -1.47
C VAL A 7 -11.20 -8.55 -1.43
N ASP A 8 -12.41 -9.05 -1.20
CA ASP A 8 -13.59 -8.21 -0.96
C ASP A 8 -13.50 -7.58 0.44
N PRO A 9 -13.45 -6.23 0.55
CA PRO A 9 -13.35 -5.55 1.83
C PRO A 9 -14.44 -5.92 2.83
N VAL A 10 -15.66 -6.28 2.40
CA VAL A 10 -16.74 -6.66 3.33
C VAL A 10 -16.51 -8.00 4.02
N THR A 11 -15.59 -8.83 3.48
CA THR A 11 -15.23 -10.13 4.07
C THR A 11 -14.15 -10.03 5.14
N LEU A 12 -13.48 -8.88 5.25
CA LEU A 12 -12.43 -8.67 6.23
C LEU A 12 -13.02 -8.42 7.62
N THR A 13 -12.43 -9.07 8.62
CA THR A 13 -12.80 -8.93 10.03
C THR A 13 -11.71 -8.28 10.87
N ASP A 14 -10.49 -8.18 10.33
CA ASP A 14 -9.36 -7.56 11.01
C ASP A 14 -9.46 -6.02 10.93
N PRO A 15 -9.62 -5.32 12.06
CA PRO A 15 -9.86 -3.88 12.06
C PRO A 15 -8.68 -3.07 11.50
N GLU A 16 -7.45 -3.56 11.64
CA GLU A 16 -6.26 -2.89 11.12
C GLU A 16 -6.26 -2.95 9.58
N LEU A 17 -6.57 -4.11 9.00
CA LEU A 17 -6.66 -4.27 7.55
C LEU A 17 -7.77 -3.42 6.94
N ILE A 18 -8.94 -3.38 7.59
CA ILE A 18 -10.07 -2.55 7.15
C ILE A 18 -9.67 -1.08 7.14
N SER A 19 -9.04 -0.60 8.22
CA SER A 19 -8.56 0.78 8.33
C SER A 19 -7.52 1.11 7.25
N ASP A 20 -6.56 0.22 7.02
CA ASP A 20 -5.51 0.41 6.01
C ASP A 20 -6.07 0.47 4.59
N LEU A 21 -7.03 -0.39 4.25
CA LEU A 21 -7.70 -0.40 2.95
C LEU A 21 -8.56 0.85 2.75
N GLU A 22 -9.29 1.29 3.77
CA GLU A 22 -10.06 2.54 3.70
C GLU A 22 -9.14 3.75 3.52
N ARG A 23 -7.99 3.76 4.18
CA ARG A 23 -6.96 4.80 4.02
C ARG A 23 -6.39 4.80 2.60
N ALA A 24 -6.03 3.62 2.08
CA ALA A 24 -5.59 3.45 0.71
C ALA A 24 -6.65 3.96 -0.28
N ARG A 25 -7.92 3.59 -0.08
CA ARG A 25 -9.05 4.02 -0.92
C ARG A 25 -9.23 5.54 -0.91
N ARG A 26 -9.07 6.19 0.26
CA ARG A 26 -9.21 7.64 0.42
C ARG A 26 -8.08 8.42 -0.24
N TYR A 27 -6.84 7.99 -0.07
CA TYR A 27 -5.66 8.76 -0.52
C TYR A 27 -5.05 8.27 -1.83
N GLY A 28 -5.50 7.11 -2.33
CA GLY A 28 -4.93 6.45 -3.51
C GLY A 28 -3.55 5.82 -3.27
N THR A 29 -2.96 6.01 -2.09
CA THR A 29 -1.61 5.53 -1.74
C THR A 29 -1.55 4.92 -0.33
N PRO A 30 -0.91 3.74 -0.16
CA PRO A 30 -0.49 2.84 -1.23
C PRO A 30 -1.70 2.35 -2.04
N ARG A 31 -1.46 1.93 -3.30
CA ARG A 31 -2.53 1.65 -4.27
C ARG A 31 -3.56 0.65 -3.74
N PRO A 32 -4.88 0.97 -3.72
CA PRO A 32 -5.91 0.11 -3.13
C PRO A 32 -5.94 -1.31 -3.69
N GLU A 33 -5.76 -1.46 -5.00
CA GLU A 33 -5.81 -2.75 -5.69
C GLU A 33 -4.67 -3.66 -5.22
N THR A 34 -3.46 -3.12 -5.04
CA THR A 34 -2.31 -3.86 -4.52
C THR A 34 -2.51 -4.24 -3.05
N GLN A 35 -3.08 -3.33 -2.26
CA GLN A 35 -3.40 -3.59 -0.85
C GLN A 35 -4.47 -4.69 -0.71
N SER A 36 -5.46 -4.70 -1.60
CA SER A 36 -6.48 -5.76 -1.65
C SER A 36 -5.86 -7.12 -1.94
N ILE A 37 -4.92 -7.22 -2.88
CA ILE A 37 -4.18 -8.46 -3.15
C ILE A 37 -3.37 -8.90 -1.92
N ARG A 38 -2.65 -7.99 -1.26
CA ARG A 38 -1.87 -8.32 -0.05
C ARG A 38 -2.76 -8.81 1.09
N SER A 39 -4.02 -8.38 1.13
CA SER A 39 -4.95 -8.73 2.19
C SER A 39 -5.36 -10.21 2.19
N HIS A 40 -5.03 -10.98 1.14
CA HIS A 40 -5.09 -12.46 1.18
C HIS A 40 -4.20 -13.04 2.29
N VAL A 41 -3.13 -12.34 2.67
CA VAL A 41 -2.23 -12.74 3.75
C VAL A 41 -2.12 -11.58 4.75
N PRO A 42 -2.94 -11.55 5.82
CA PRO A 42 -2.99 -10.45 6.78
C PRO A 42 -1.63 -9.97 7.31
N ALA A 43 -0.74 -10.91 7.63
CA ALA A 43 0.60 -10.58 8.12
C ALA A 43 1.43 -9.77 7.09
N VAL A 44 1.31 -10.09 5.80
CA VAL A 44 2.01 -9.38 4.71
C VAL A 44 1.41 -7.99 4.53
N ALA A 45 0.08 -7.88 4.51
CA ALA A 45 -0.60 -6.59 4.39
C ALA A 45 -0.20 -5.63 5.51
N LYS A 46 -0.24 -6.08 6.78
CA LYS A 46 0.14 -5.26 7.95
C LYS A 46 1.61 -4.87 7.94
N ALA A 47 2.50 -5.82 7.65
CA ALA A 47 3.93 -5.52 7.57
C ALA A 47 4.23 -4.43 6.52
N PHE A 48 3.55 -4.50 5.37
CA PHE A 48 3.68 -3.47 4.35
C PHE A 48 3.10 -2.12 4.78
N SER A 49 1.85 -2.08 5.27
CA SER A 49 1.18 -0.82 5.64
C SER A 49 1.92 -0.06 6.73
N ARG A 50 2.42 -0.77 7.76
CA ARG A 50 3.19 -0.15 8.85
C ARG A 50 4.48 0.47 8.35
N ALA A 51 5.22 -0.26 7.51
CA ALA A 51 6.45 0.26 6.90
C ALA A 51 6.15 1.46 5.98
N TRP A 52 5.07 1.40 5.21
CA TRP A 52 4.63 2.52 4.38
C TRP A 52 4.37 3.78 5.22
N ASP A 53 3.61 3.66 6.31
CA ASP A 53 3.29 4.80 7.16
C ASP A 53 4.54 5.37 7.84
N ALA A 54 5.41 4.50 8.37
CA ALA A 54 6.68 4.89 8.97
C ALA A 54 7.57 5.69 7.99
N ILE A 55 7.60 5.29 6.71
CA ILE A 55 8.40 5.96 5.69
C ILE A 55 7.71 7.24 5.20
N PHE A 56 6.47 7.13 4.71
CA PHE A 56 5.81 8.19 3.94
C PHE A 56 5.11 9.24 4.80
N ARG A 57 4.66 8.90 6.01
CA ARG A 57 3.96 9.84 6.90
C ARG A 57 4.83 10.29 8.06
N GLU A 58 5.55 9.37 8.69
CA GLU A 58 6.33 9.64 9.91
C GLU A 58 7.81 9.91 9.63
N GLY A 59 8.28 9.66 8.40
CA GLY A 59 9.68 9.86 8.03
C GLY A 59 10.11 11.33 8.01
N ILE A 60 11.40 11.56 8.20
CA ILE A 60 12.02 12.87 8.50
C ILE A 60 12.22 13.84 7.32
N VAL A 61 11.93 13.40 6.10
CA VAL A 61 12.06 14.24 4.89
C VAL A 61 10.70 14.61 4.33
N GLU A 62 10.66 15.63 3.49
CA GLU A 62 9.42 16.09 2.86
C GLU A 62 8.78 15.04 1.97
N HIS A 63 7.45 15.01 1.95
CA HIS A 63 6.67 14.00 1.22
C HIS A 63 6.99 14.01 -0.29
N GLU A 64 7.16 15.20 -0.88
CA GLU A 64 7.50 15.36 -2.30
C GLU A 64 8.84 14.69 -2.67
N LEU A 65 9.83 14.76 -1.77
CA LEU A 65 11.12 14.10 -1.99
C LEU A 65 10.98 12.58 -1.92
N LYS A 66 10.16 12.06 -0.99
CA LYS A 66 9.88 10.61 -0.89
C LYS A 66 9.22 10.09 -2.16
N GLU A 67 8.26 10.84 -2.71
CA GLU A 67 7.58 10.50 -3.95
C GLU A 67 8.52 10.55 -5.16
N LEU A 68 9.41 11.54 -5.24
CA LEU A 68 10.43 11.60 -6.29
C LEU A 68 11.34 10.37 -6.25
N CYS A 69 11.82 9.99 -5.06
CA CYS A 69 12.61 8.76 -4.87
C CYS A 69 11.82 7.51 -5.28
N ARG A 70 10.54 7.41 -4.89
CA ARG A 70 9.67 6.28 -5.23
C ARG A 70 9.51 6.13 -6.75
N VAL A 71 9.24 7.22 -7.47
CA VAL A 71 9.10 7.21 -8.94
C VAL A 71 10.43 6.88 -9.61
N TYR A 72 11.54 7.45 -9.13
CA TYR A 72 12.88 7.15 -9.67
C TYR A 72 13.17 5.65 -9.56
N VAL A 73 13.04 5.07 -8.35
CA VAL A 73 13.27 3.64 -8.14
C VAL A 73 12.35 2.80 -9.02
N SER A 74 11.05 3.08 -9.07
CA SER A 74 10.11 2.36 -9.94
C SER A 74 10.54 2.36 -11.40
N LYS A 75 11.00 3.49 -11.94
CA LYS A 75 11.51 3.57 -13.31
C LYS A 75 12.79 2.77 -13.51
N THR A 76 13.70 2.75 -12.52
CA THR A 76 14.97 2.01 -12.63
C THR A 76 14.79 0.49 -12.68
N ILE A 77 13.68 -0.02 -12.15
CA ILE A 77 13.35 -1.46 -12.15
C ILE A 77 12.22 -1.80 -13.10
N GLU A 78 11.82 -0.88 -14.00
CA GLU A 78 10.75 -1.08 -14.98
C GLU A 78 9.42 -1.53 -14.33
N CYS A 79 9.07 -0.92 -13.20
CA CYS A 79 7.82 -1.20 -12.50
C CYS A 79 6.68 -0.33 -13.06
N ASP A 80 5.78 -0.97 -13.82
CA ASP A 80 4.63 -0.34 -14.48
C ASP A 80 3.33 -0.28 -13.63
N TYR A 81 3.42 -0.62 -12.34
CA TYR A 81 2.26 -0.72 -11.44
C TYR A 81 1.87 0.62 -10.82
#